data_AF-A0A674HFL2-F1
#
_entry.id   AF-A0A674HFL2-F1
#
_cell.length_a   1.000
_cell.length_b   1.000
_cell.length_c   1.000
_cell.angle_alpha   90.00
_cell.angle_beta   90.00
_cell.angle_gamma   90.00
#
_symmetry.space_group_name_H-M   'P 1'
#
loop_
_entity.id
_entity.type
_entity.pdbx_description
1 polymer ?
#
loop_
_entity_poly.entity_id
_entity_poly.type
_entity_poly.pdbx_seq_one_letter_code
_entity_poly.pdbx_strand_id
1 'polypeptide(L)'
;MGKPSGGRSAKSPLKSQNQQGPSSKKKGADKQGRKRSKKRQVPQTDKRKVKDLKDYSPAGENGSSKKVKLSSATIRSWQPLSENSRQFLENTVDSVVLSVLSQQTEEKDDVQKHLNVLKNRVLRSFKTLTVPPGKLGNLKNILGLQMAEKQMLETNEESLVQLQEEITEAERSAELIEENIQQLQYKIQVLKNQLKKDEENARKVFQENGSGALQLPELPKCSFQAPTLQEEILKVKNQKGLLKDMNAIQQSANLKNLLTLIEKTYEKVDLL
;
A
#
# COMPACT_ATOMS: atom_id res chain seq x y z
N MET A 1 0.80 30.48 39.03
CA MET A 1 2.07 30.87 38.35
C MET A 1 2.10 30.19 36.99
N GLY A 2 1.84 30.82 35.83
CA GLY A 2 1.23 32.11 35.50
C GLY A 2 0.85 32.12 34.00
N LYS A 3 -0.28 32.73 33.62
CA LYS A 3 -0.61 33.11 32.23
C LYS A 3 -0.23 34.60 32.03
N PRO A 4 0.11 35.07 30.81
CA PRO A 4 -0.90 35.63 29.89
C PRO A 4 -0.71 35.17 28.41
N SER A 5 -1.77 34.96 27.61
CA SER A 5 -2.29 35.88 26.55
C SER A 5 -1.22 36.68 25.78
N GLY A 6 -1.19 36.76 24.45
CA GLY A 6 -2.27 36.73 23.46
C GLY A 6 -2.35 38.10 22.76
N GLY A 7 -2.34 38.17 21.41
CA GLY A 7 -2.35 39.46 20.70
C GLY A 7 -2.25 39.35 19.18
N ARG A 8 -3.05 40.16 18.47
CA ARG A 8 -3.16 40.25 17.00
C ARG A 8 -2.57 41.58 16.50
N SER A 9 -2.31 41.64 15.18
CA SER A 9 -2.42 42.81 14.28
C SER A 9 -1.19 43.64 13.85
N ALA A 10 -1.22 43.89 12.53
CA ALA A 10 -0.94 45.15 11.81
C ALA A 10 0.46 45.46 11.20
N LYS A 11 0.46 45.45 9.85
CA LYS A 11 0.94 46.50 8.90
C LYS A 11 2.19 47.33 9.27
N SER A 12 3.19 47.34 8.38
CA SER A 12 3.44 48.46 7.43
C SER A 12 4.70 48.22 6.55
N PRO A 13 4.88 48.92 5.41
CA PRO A 13 5.94 48.63 4.44
C PRO A 13 7.13 49.61 4.52
N LEU A 14 8.29 49.20 3.97
CA LEU A 14 9.43 50.10 3.75
C LEU A 14 10.01 49.96 2.33
N LYS A 15 10.60 51.06 1.86
CA LYS A 15 10.89 51.39 0.46
C LYS A 15 12.25 52.08 0.38
N SER A 16 13.05 51.73 -0.63
CA SER A 16 14.19 52.51 -1.13
C SER A 16 14.30 52.23 -2.64
N GLN A 17 14.18 53.21 -3.57
CA GLN A 17 15.15 54.28 -3.90
C GLN A 17 16.56 53.71 -4.14
N ASN A 18 17.26 53.95 -5.26
CA ASN A 18 17.58 55.23 -5.92
C ASN A 18 18.28 54.92 -7.29
N GLN A 19 18.49 55.76 -8.32
CA GLN A 19 18.23 57.19 -8.65
C GLN A 19 18.05 57.41 -10.19
N GLN A 20 17.31 58.48 -10.56
CA GLN A 20 17.58 59.50 -11.61
C GLN A 20 17.74 59.20 -13.13
N GLY A 21 16.95 59.94 -13.93
CA GLY A 21 17.36 60.49 -15.25
C GLY A 21 17.95 61.92 -15.10
N PRO A 22 18.17 62.71 -16.18
CA PRO A 22 17.06 63.21 -17.00
C PRO A 22 17.35 63.42 -18.51
N SER A 23 16.39 64.01 -19.25
CA SER A 23 16.39 64.20 -20.71
C SER A 23 17.16 65.44 -21.22
N SER A 24 17.49 65.47 -22.51
CA SER A 24 17.27 66.68 -23.36
C SER A 24 17.30 66.38 -24.88
N LYS A 25 16.74 67.31 -25.68
CA LYS A 25 16.45 67.19 -27.13
C LYS A 25 17.62 67.66 -28.02
N LYS A 26 17.75 67.10 -29.24
CA LYS A 26 17.98 67.92 -30.46
C LYS A 26 17.53 67.26 -31.78
N LYS A 27 17.31 68.12 -32.79
CA LYS A 27 16.69 67.83 -34.10
C LYS A 27 17.70 67.28 -35.12
N GLY A 28 17.20 66.56 -36.13
CA GLY A 28 17.86 66.32 -37.43
C GLY A 28 16.83 65.76 -38.42
N ALA A 29 16.71 66.36 -39.63
CA ALA A 29 15.62 66.06 -40.57
C ALA A 29 16.08 65.30 -41.82
N ASP A 30 15.16 64.48 -42.34
CA ASP A 30 14.90 64.16 -43.76
C ASP A 30 16.05 64.09 -44.78
N LYS A 31 16.22 62.93 -45.44
CA LYS A 31 16.22 62.83 -46.93
C LYS A 31 15.74 61.46 -47.44
N GLN A 32 14.48 61.43 -47.88
CA GLN A 32 13.98 60.87 -49.15
C GLN A 32 14.92 59.99 -50.03
N GLY A 33 14.50 58.76 -50.40
CA GLY A 33 15.32 57.83 -51.23
C GLY A 33 14.57 56.66 -51.93
N ARG A 34 13.80 56.95 -52.98
CA ARG A 34 13.01 56.03 -53.86
C ARG A 34 13.42 54.55 -53.99
N LYS A 35 12.42 53.65 -53.84
CA LYS A 35 12.30 52.41 -54.63
C LYS A 35 11.94 52.73 -56.10
N ARG A 36 12.48 51.99 -57.09
CA ARG A 36 11.68 51.27 -58.11
C ARG A 36 12.51 50.37 -59.04
N SER A 37 11.81 49.41 -59.65
CA SER A 37 12.30 48.26 -60.43
C SER A 37 11.78 48.27 -61.88
N LYS A 38 12.37 47.40 -62.74
CA LYS A 38 11.95 46.83 -64.06
C LYS A 38 13.19 46.71 -64.99
N LYS A 39 13.31 45.79 -65.97
CA LYS A 39 12.38 44.82 -66.60
C LYS A 39 13.15 43.70 -67.36
N ARG A 40 12.57 42.49 -67.43
CA ARG A 40 12.63 41.46 -68.53
C ARG A 40 13.97 40.97 -69.13
N GLN A 41 14.12 39.64 -69.20
CA GLN A 41 13.88 38.84 -70.42
C GLN A 41 13.70 37.33 -70.09
N VAL A 42 13.10 36.58 -71.03
CA VAL A 42 12.86 35.11 -71.02
C VAL A 42 12.95 34.63 -72.47
N PRO A 43 13.49 33.43 -72.74
CA PRO A 43 12.79 32.48 -73.63
C PRO A 43 12.57 31.10 -73.00
N GLN A 44 11.60 30.36 -73.55
CA GLN A 44 11.20 29.00 -73.13
C GLN A 44 12.08 27.90 -73.74
N THR A 45 12.07 26.72 -73.12
CA THR A 45 12.09 25.43 -73.82
C THR A 45 11.15 24.44 -73.13
N ASP A 46 10.72 23.42 -73.86
CA ASP A 46 9.39 22.80 -73.70
C ASP A 46 9.42 21.39 -73.07
N LYS A 47 8.34 21.03 -72.37
CA LYS A 47 7.77 19.67 -72.15
C LYS A 47 8.67 18.49 -71.70
N ARG A 48 8.39 18.03 -70.46
CA ARG A 48 7.79 16.69 -70.26
C ARG A 48 7.04 16.63 -68.92
N LYS A 49 5.72 16.38 -68.96
CA LYS A 49 4.94 16.01 -67.77
C LYS A 49 4.90 14.49 -67.68
N VAL A 50 5.49 13.93 -66.62
CA VAL A 50 5.11 12.60 -66.13
C VAL A 50 4.02 12.83 -65.07
N LYS A 51 2.97 12.01 -65.08
CA LYS A 51 1.93 12.05 -64.03
C LYS A 51 2.50 11.38 -62.79
N ASP A 52 2.61 12.09 -61.68
CA ASP A 52 2.90 11.47 -60.38
C ASP A 52 1.77 10.53 -60.00
N LEU A 53 2.14 9.29 -59.65
CA LEU A 53 1.22 8.33 -59.07
C LEU A 53 0.93 8.78 -57.62
N LYS A 54 -0.36 8.81 -57.27
CA LYS A 54 -0.81 9.40 -56.00
C LYS A 54 -0.88 8.35 -54.91
N ASP A 55 0.27 7.91 -54.41
CA ASP A 55 0.35 6.99 -53.29
C ASP A 55 -0.06 7.70 -51.99
N TYR A 56 -1.02 7.10 -51.29
CA TYR A 56 -1.56 7.62 -50.04
C TYR A 56 -0.59 7.35 -48.89
N SER A 57 -0.04 8.42 -48.31
CA SER A 57 0.57 8.40 -46.97
C SER A 57 -0.40 8.95 -45.93
N PRO A 58 -0.40 8.43 -44.68
CA PRO A 58 -1.39 8.81 -43.67
C PRO A 58 -1.23 10.27 -43.23
N ALA A 59 -2.35 10.90 -42.91
CA ALA A 59 -2.37 12.26 -42.40
C ALA A 59 -1.82 12.29 -40.95
N GLY A 60 -0.80 13.11 -40.68
CA GLY A 60 -0.44 13.39 -39.29
C GLY A 60 1.01 13.67 -38.92
N GLU A 61 1.89 14.18 -39.79
CA GLU A 61 3.07 14.89 -39.28
C GLU A 61 3.60 15.97 -40.23
N ASN A 62 3.60 17.23 -39.79
CA ASN A 62 4.14 18.36 -40.54
C ASN A 62 5.68 18.45 -40.41
N GLY A 63 6.36 17.32 -40.57
CA GLY A 63 7.82 17.23 -40.60
C GLY A 63 8.37 17.79 -41.90
N SER A 64 8.45 19.11 -42.04
CA SER A 64 9.12 19.70 -43.21
C SER A 64 10.60 19.29 -43.18
N SER A 65 10.99 18.33 -44.03
CA SER A 65 12.38 17.87 -44.15
C SER A 65 13.24 18.98 -44.75
N LYS A 66 13.65 19.91 -43.89
CA LYS A 66 14.37 21.13 -44.24
C LYS A 66 15.79 20.73 -44.63
N LYS A 67 15.98 20.39 -45.92
CA LYS A 67 17.26 19.96 -46.49
C LYS A 67 18.32 21.05 -46.27
N VAL A 68 19.07 20.93 -45.18
CA VAL A 68 20.08 21.91 -44.77
C VAL A 68 21.17 21.92 -45.84
N LYS A 69 21.28 23.04 -46.55
CA LYS A 69 22.41 23.29 -47.44
C LYS A 69 23.63 23.56 -46.58
N LEU A 70 24.40 22.51 -46.30
CA LEU A 70 25.68 22.63 -45.61
C LEU A 70 26.60 23.54 -46.43
N SER A 71 27.28 24.46 -45.75
CA SER A 71 28.28 25.30 -46.39
C SER A 71 29.51 24.45 -46.77
N SER A 72 30.19 24.80 -47.86
CA SER A 72 31.43 24.12 -48.27
C SER A 72 32.52 24.17 -47.19
N ALA A 73 32.54 25.22 -46.36
CA ALA A 73 33.41 25.32 -45.19
C ALA A 73 33.10 24.27 -44.12
N THR A 74 31.82 23.99 -43.86
CA THR A 74 31.40 22.94 -42.90
C THR A 74 31.75 21.55 -43.39
N ILE A 75 31.63 21.28 -44.70
CA ILE A 75 32.04 19.99 -45.29
C ILE A 75 33.56 19.84 -45.24
N ARG A 76 34.32 20.92 -45.44
CA ARG A 76 35.79 20.93 -45.37
C ARG A 76 36.34 20.71 -43.95
N SER A 77 35.54 20.93 -42.90
CA SER A 77 35.94 20.62 -41.52
C SER A 77 35.59 19.20 -41.07
N TRP A 78 35.07 18.34 -41.94
CA TRP A 78 34.78 16.94 -41.61
C TRP A 78 36.08 16.14 -41.53
N GLN A 79 36.20 15.31 -40.49
CA GLN A 79 37.38 14.47 -40.27
C GLN A 79 37.09 13.04 -40.76
N PRO A 80 38.11 12.29 -41.20
CA PRO A 80 37.97 10.84 -41.38
C PRO A 80 37.51 10.18 -40.07
N LEU A 81 36.78 9.06 -40.17
CA LEU A 81 36.43 8.24 -39.00
C LEU A 81 37.66 7.98 -38.10
N SER A 82 37.47 8.03 -36.78
CA SER A 82 38.54 7.69 -35.82
C SER A 82 38.90 6.19 -35.92
N GLU A 83 40.15 5.83 -35.61
CA GLU A 83 40.62 4.45 -35.76
C GLU A 83 39.76 3.45 -34.97
N ASN A 84 39.44 3.76 -33.71
CA ASN A 84 38.56 2.96 -32.86
C ASN A 84 37.16 2.76 -33.49
N SER A 85 36.60 3.79 -34.12
CA SER A 85 35.30 3.67 -34.80
C SER A 85 35.38 2.82 -36.07
N ARG A 86 36.51 2.87 -36.80
CA ARG A 86 36.76 1.98 -37.95
C ARG A 86 36.92 0.53 -37.52
N GLN A 87 37.68 0.26 -36.46
CA GLN A 87 37.82 -1.08 -35.87
C GLN A 87 36.47 -1.64 -35.37
N PHE A 88 35.65 -0.81 -34.71
CA PHE A 88 34.30 -1.22 -34.30
C PHE A 88 33.40 -1.60 -35.50
N LEU A 89 33.41 -0.78 -36.56
CA LEU A 89 32.66 -1.06 -37.78
C LEU A 89 33.19 -2.28 -38.53
N GLU A 90 34.50 -2.50 -38.54
CA GLU A 90 35.13 -3.71 -39.10
C GLU A 90 34.72 -4.97 -38.33
N ASN A 91 34.80 -4.97 -37.00
CA ASN A 91 34.32 -6.06 -36.16
C ASN A 91 32.81 -6.31 -36.34
N THR A 92 32.01 -5.27 -36.57
CA THR A 92 30.58 -5.38 -36.85
C THR A 92 30.32 -6.05 -38.21
N VAL A 93 31.05 -5.65 -39.26
CA VAL A 93 30.98 -6.30 -40.57
C VAL A 93 31.42 -7.76 -40.48
N ASP A 94 32.46 -8.06 -39.70
CA ASP A 94 32.96 -9.43 -39.51
C ASP A 94 31.96 -10.31 -38.75
N SER A 95 31.31 -9.78 -37.73
CA SER A 95 30.21 -10.45 -37.03
C SER A 95 29.04 -10.76 -37.98
N VAL A 96 28.68 -9.82 -38.88
CA VAL A 96 27.65 -10.06 -39.90
C VAL A 96 28.09 -11.10 -40.92
N VAL A 97 29.34 -11.08 -41.39
CA VAL A 97 29.88 -12.10 -42.31
C VAL A 97 29.86 -13.48 -41.67
N LEU A 98 30.30 -13.61 -40.41
CA LEU A 98 30.25 -14.86 -39.65
C LEU A 98 28.81 -15.35 -39.44
N SER A 99 27.87 -14.44 -39.16
CA SER A 99 26.45 -14.75 -38.99
C SER A 99 25.79 -15.25 -40.27
N VAL A 100 26.16 -14.73 -41.45
CA VAL A 100 25.67 -15.23 -42.73
C VAL A 100 26.29 -16.59 -43.07
N LEU A 101 27.59 -16.78 -42.83
CA LEU A 101 28.30 -18.04 -43.09
C LEU A 101 27.88 -19.18 -42.15
N SER A 102 27.41 -18.88 -40.93
CA SER A 102 26.88 -19.89 -40.00
C SER A 102 25.47 -20.35 -40.36
N GLN A 103 24.67 -19.50 -41.01
CA GLN A 103 23.32 -19.83 -41.48
C GLN A 103 23.29 -20.63 -42.78
N GLN A 104 24.35 -20.56 -43.60
CA GLN A 104 24.42 -21.28 -44.86
C GLN A 104 24.88 -22.74 -44.65
N THR A 105 24.15 -23.71 -45.21
CA THR A 105 24.47 -25.14 -45.08
C THR A 105 25.31 -25.70 -46.24
N GLU A 106 25.12 -25.20 -47.47
CA GLU A 106 25.79 -25.67 -48.71
C GLU A 106 26.43 -24.50 -49.46
N GLU A 107 27.47 -24.74 -50.28
CA GLU A 107 28.21 -23.73 -51.07
C GLU A 107 28.83 -22.55 -50.28
N LYS A 108 29.48 -22.85 -49.15
CA LYS A 108 30.15 -21.86 -48.29
C LYS A 108 31.29 -21.11 -48.96
N ASP A 109 32.09 -21.77 -49.80
CA ASP A 109 33.32 -21.19 -50.36
C ASP A 109 33.05 -20.00 -51.30
N ASP A 110 32.04 -20.10 -52.16
CA ASP A 110 31.72 -19.03 -53.11
C ASP A 110 30.99 -17.87 -52.44
N VAL A 111 30.08 -18.14 -51.50
CA VAL A 111 29.49 -17.09 -50.66
C VAL A 111 30.55 -16.41 -49.80
N GLN A 112 31.53 -17.14 -49.24
CA GLN A 112 32.67 -16.55 -48.53
C GLN A 112 33.53 -15.67 -49.44
N LYS A 113 33.78 -16.05 -50.71
CA LYS A 113 34.48 -15.18 -51.68
C LYS A 113 33.69 -13.89 -51.94
N HIS A 114 32.37 -13.99 -52.19
CA HIS A 114 31.51 -12.83 -52.43
C HIS A 114 31.39 -11.91 -51.20
N LEU A 115 31.24 -12.47 -50.00
CA LEU A 115 31.21 -11.73 -48.74
C LEU A 115 32.55 -11.04 -48.45
N ASN A 116 33.69 -11.66 -48.76
CA ASN A 116 35.00 -11.03 -48.62
C ASN A 116 35.20 -9.86 -49.59
N VAL A 117 34.71 -9.97 -50.84
CA VAL A 117 34.69 -8.83 -51.79
C VAL A 117 33.81 -7.70 -51.26
N LEU A 118 32.65 -8.03 -50.68
CA LEU A 118 31.75 -7.05 -50.09
C LEU A 118 32.36 -6.37 -48.85
N LYS A 119 32.93 -7.14 -47.91
CA LYS A 119 33.69 -6.65 -46.75
C LYS A 119 34.75 -5.65 -47.20
N ASN A 120 35.61 -6.03 -48.13
CA ASN A 120 36.68 -5.16 -48.64
C ASN A 120 36.16 -3.85 -49.27
N ARG A 121 35.02 -3.90 -49.97
CA ARG A 121 34.36 -2.70 -50.52
C ARG A 121 33.79 -1.80 -49.42
N VAL A 122 33.17 -2.38 -48.40
CA VAL A 122 32.60 -1.66 -47.25
C VAL A 122 33.70 -1.03 -46.39
N LEU A 123 34.76 -1.76 -46.05
CA LEU A 123 35.93 -1.24 -45.33
C LEU A 123 36.62 -0.11 -46.10
N ARG A 124 36.73 -0.20 -47.43
CA ARG A 124 37.22 0.91 -48.25
C ARG A 124 36.31 2.14 -48.12
N SER A 125 34.98 1.96 -48.09
CA SER A 125 34.04 3.07 -47.92
C SER A 125 34.20 3.76 -46.55
N PHE A 126 34.44 3.01 -45.47
CA PHE A 126 34.71 3.57 -44.14
C PHE A 126 36.04 4.35 -44.07
N LYS A 127 37.07 3.93 -44.82
CA LYS A 127 38.32 4.70 -44.93
C LYS A 127 38.14 6.03 -45.67
N THR A 128 37.21 6.10 -46.62
CA THR A 128 36.85 7.34 -47.34
C THR A 128 35.75 8.17 -46.67
N LEU A 129 35.09 7.66 -45.64
CA LEU A 129 33.96 8.32 -45.00
C LEU A 129 34.46 9.44 -44.08
N THR A 130 34.17 10.67 -44.47
CA THR A 130 34.35 11.85 -43.62
C THR A 130 33.08 12.09 -42.82
N VAL A 131 33.24 12.43 -41.54
CA VAL A 131 32.17 12.61 -40.56
C VAL A 131 32.36 13.99 -39.90
N PRO A 132 31.27 14.71 -39.57
CA PRO A 132 31.38 15.92 -38.77
C PRO A 132 32.18 15.67 -37.49
N PRO A 133 33.17 16.52 -37.14
CA PRO A 133 33.91 16.36 -35.90
C PRO A 133 32.95 16.53 -34.72
N GLY A 134 32.68 15.41 -34.03
CA GLY A 134 31.78 15.40 -32.88
C GLY A 134 32.35 16.27 -31.78
N LYS A 135 31.70 17.42 -31.51
CA LYS A 135 31.94 18.18 -30.26
C LYS A 135 31.39 17.35 -29.11
N LEU A 136 32.22 16.43 -28.64
CA LEU A 136 31.94 15.37 -27.67
C LEU A 136 31.78 15.89 -26.23
N GLY A 137 31.33 17.13 -26.06
CA GLY A 137 31.20 17.82 -24.77
C GLY A 137 30.26 17.12 -23.80
N ASN A 138 29.28 16.38 -24.32
CA ASN A 138 28.34 15.58 -23.52
C ASN A 138 29.03 14.47 -22.71
N LEU A 139 30.18 13.93 -23.17
CA LEU A 139 30.90 12.90 -22.42
C LEU A 139 31.63 13.46 -21.20
N LYS A 140 31.87 14.77 -21.11
CA LYS A 140 32.48 15.39 -19.92
C LYS A 140 31.65 15.15 -18.65
N ASN A 141 30.33 14.98 -18.81
CA ASN A 141 29.41 14.72 -17.72
C ASN A 141 29.35 13.24 -17.32
N ILE A 142 29.88 12.30 -18.12
CA ILE A 142 29.81 10.86 -17.82
C ILE A 142 30.53 10.51 -16.53
N LEU A 143 31.71 11.09 -16.27
CA LEU A 143 32.42 10.83 -15.01
C LEU A 143 31.60 11.28 -13.79
N GLY A 144 30.89 12.41 -13.89
CA GLY A 144 29.99 12.87 -12.82
C GLY A 144 28.77 11.96 -12.65
N LEU A 145 28.17 11.50 -13.75
CA LEU A 145 27.06 10.54 -13.73
C LEU A 145 27.49 9.19 -13.13
N GLN A 146 28.66 8.67 -13.52
CA GLN A 146 29.22 7.42 -13.01
C GLN A 146 29.52 7.50 -11.50
N MET A 147 30.05 8.63 -11.01
CA MET A 147 30.28 8.83 -9.58
C MET A 147 28.96 8.92 -8.80
N ALA A 148 27.95 9.61 -9.33
CA ALA A 148 26.62 9.68 -8.72
C ALA A 148 25.90 8.33 -8.72
N GLU A 149 26.00 7.56 -9.81
CA GLU A 149 25.49 6.20 -9.93
C GLU A 149 26.17 5.25 -8.93
N LYS A 150 27.49 5.34 -8.78
CA LYS A 150 28.23 4.57 -7.77
C LYS A 150 27.80 4.94 -6.35
N GLN A 151 27.67 6.23 -6.03
CA GLN A 151 27.23 6.67 -4.71
C GLN A 151 25.80 6.19 -4.41
N MET A 152 24.90 6.28 -5.40
CA MET A 152 23.53 5.76 -5.28
C MET A 152 23.51 4.25 -5.04
N LEU A 153 24.36 3.49 -5.75
CA LEU A 153 24.51 2.05 -5.56
C LEU A 153 24.99 1.69 -4.15
N GLU A 154 26.00 2.41 -3.64
CA GLU A 154 26.54 2.25 -2.28
C GLU A 154 25.46 2.51 -1.21
N THR A 155 24.73 3.63 -1.31
CA THR A 155 23.60 3.91 -0.39
C THR A 155 22.44 2.90 -0.51
N ASN A 156 22.25 2.32 -1.70
CA ASN A 156 21.23 1.29 -1.91
C ASN A 156 21.65 -0.03 -1.24
N GLU A 157 22.91 -0.43 -1.40
CA GLU A 157 23.50 -1.59 -0.72
C GLU A 157 23.42 -1.47 0.81
N GLU A 158 23.75 -0.30 1.37
CA GLU A 158 23.53 0.00 2.80
C GLU A 158 22.06 -0.15 3.22
N SER A 159 21.12 0.38 2.43
CA SER A 159 19.68 0.26 2.72
C SER A 159 19.15 -1.17 2.60
N LEU A 160 19.72 -1.98 1.70
CA LEU A 160 19.37 -3.40 1.56
C LEU A 160 19.85 -4.22 2.77
N VAL A 161 21.03 -3.91 3.31
CA VAL A 161 21.52 -4.52 4.56
C VAL A 161 20.61 -4.15 5.74
N GLN A 162 20.21 -2.88 5.86
CA GLN A 162 19.28 -2.42 6.91
C GLN A 162 17.91 -3.12 6.81
N LEU A 163 17.32 -3.18 5.62
CA LEU A 163 16.05 -3.89 5.39
C LEU A 163 16.16 -5.39 5.68
N GLN A 164 17.31 -6.01 5.37
CA GLN A 164 17.55 -7.42 5.69
C GLN A 164 17.68 -7.63 7.21
N GLU A 165 18.31 -6.72 7.94
CA GLU A 165 18.39 -6.75 9.41
C GLU A 165 16.99 -6.61 10.04
N GLU A 166 16.20 -5.61 9.61
CA GLU A 166 14.81 -5.41 10.03
C GLU A 166 13.94 -6.65 9.77
N ILE A 167 14.09 -7.32 8.62
CA ILE A 167 13.41 -8.59 8.32
C ILE A 167 13.80 -9.67 9.34
N THR A 168 15.09 -9.85 9.62
CA THR A 168 15.51 -10.88 10.60
C THR A 168 15.13 -10.55 12.05
N GLU A 169 14.96 -9.28 12.40
CA GLU A 169 14.42 -8.89 13.70
C GLU A 169 12.91 -9.19 13.77
N ALA A 170 12.17 -8.84 12.71
CA ALA A 170 10.75 -9.15 12.59
C ALA A 170 10.48 -10.67 12.63
N GLU A 171 11.28 -11.47 11.93
CA GLU A 171 11.22 -12.95 11.95
C GLU A 171 11.42 -13.51 13.36
N ARG A 172 12.50 -13.12 14.06
CA ARG A 172 12.72 -13.55 15.46
C ARG A 172 11.59 -13.11 16.40
N SER A 173 11.01 -11.92 16.18
CA SER A 173 9.87 -11.45 16.97
C SER A 173 8.62 -12.29 16.72
N ALA A 174 8.40 -12.75 15.48
CA ALA A 174 7.29 -13.62 15.10
C ALA A 174 7.45 -15.03 15.67
N GLU A 175 8.66 -15.60 15.61
CA GLU A 175 9.01 -16.88 16.24
C GLU A 175 8.71 -16.86 17.75
N LEU A 176 9.16 -15.82 18.46
CA LEU A 176 8.90 -15.64 19.89
C LEU A 176 7.39 -15.49 20.19
N ILE A 177 6.63 -14.82 19.33
CA ILE A 177 5.17 -14.73 19.46
C ILE A 177 4.52 -16.10 19.23
N GLU A 178 4.99 -16.89 18.27
CA GLU A 178 4.48 -18.23 17.99
C GLU A 178 4.76 -19.19 19.16
N GLU A 179 5.97 -19.19 19.74
CA GLU A 179 6.29 -19.95 20.95
C GLU A 179 5.35 -19.60 22.11
N ASN A 180 5.09 -18.30 22.32
CA ASN A 180 4.15 -17.84 23.35
C ASN A 180 2.71 -18.31 23.08
N ILE A 181 2.26 -18.30 21.82
CA ILE A 181 0.96 -18.82 21.42
C ILE A 181 0.87 -20.33 21.72
N GLN A 182 1.88 -21.11 21.37
CA GLN A 182 1.94 -22.55 21.65
C GLN A 182 1.91 -22.84 23.16
N GLN A 183 2.69 -22.09 23.97
CA GLN A 183 2.65 -22.20 25.43
C GLN A 183 1.29 -21.86 26.03
N LEU A 184 0.61 -20.83 25.52
CA LEU A 184 -0.73 -20.45 25.96
C LEU A 184 -1.78 -21.48 25.56
N GLN A 185 -1.71 -22.03 24.34
CA GLN A 185 -2.58 -23.13 23.90
C GLN A 185 -2.44 -24.36 24.80
N TYR A 186 -1.21 -24.74 25.15
CA TYR A 186 -0.96 -25.84 26.10
C TYR A 186 -1.56 -25.56 27.48
N LYS A 187 -1.34 -24.35 28.03
CA LYS A 187 -1.94 -23.93 29.33
C LYS A 187 -3.46 -23.99 29.28
N ILE A 188 -4.09 -23.52 28.20
CA ILE A 188 -5.55 -23.58 27.99
C ILE A 188 -6.03 -25.04 27.93
N GLN A 189 -5.30 -25.94 27.25
CA GLN A 189 -5.64 -27.35 27.17
C GLN A 189 -5.57 -28.05 28.54
N VAL A 190 -4.53 -27.77 29.34
CA VAL A 190 -4.39 -28.28 30.72
C VAL A 190 -5.53 -27.77 31.60
N LEU A 191 -5.83 -26.47 31.59
CA LEU A 191 -6.93 -25.87 32.34
C LEU A 191 -8.29 -26.42 31.92
N LYS A 192 -8.52 -26.66 30.62
CA LYS A 192 -9.75 -27.27 30.10
C LYS A 192 -9.93 -28.71 30.59
N ASN A 193 -8.86 -29.48 30.67
CA ASN A 193 -8.89 -30.84 31.22
C ASN A 193 -9.18 -30.84 32.72
N GLN A 194 -8.56 -29.91 33.48
CA GLN A 194 -8.81 -29.74 34.90
C GLN A 194 -10.27 -29.32 35.17
N LEU A 195 -10.77 -28.30 34.47
CA LEU A 195 -12.15 -27.84 34.56
C LEU A 195 -13.15 -28.96 34.26
N LYS A 196 -12.90 -29.79 33.24
CA LYS A 196 -13.75 -30.95 32.92
C LYS A 196 -13.77 -31.97 34.07
N LYS A 197 -12.63 -32.23 34.71
CA LYS A 197 -12.53 -33.15 35.86
C LYS A 197 -13.27 -32.58 37.07
N ASP A 198 -13.15 -31.28 37.33
CA ASP A 198 -13.83 -30.60 38.43
C ASP A 198 -15.35 -30.53 38.21
N GLU A 199 -15.80 -30.34 36.96
CA GLU A 199 -17.20 -30.44 36.58
C GLU A 199 -17.75 -31.87 36.79
N GLU A 200 -16.98 -32.91 36.43
CA GLU A 200 -17.37 -34.30 36.67
C GLU A 200 -17.46 -34.63 38.18
N ASN A 201 -16.52 -34.12 38.98
CA ASN A 201 -16.55 -34.23 40.44
C ASN A 201 -17.76 -33.51 41.04
N ALA A 202 -18.02 -32.27 40.62
CA ALA A 202 -19.19 -31.51 41.04
C ALA A 202 -20.49 -32.23 40.66
N ARG A 203 -20.58 -32.76 39.43
CA ARG A 203 -21.73 -33.57 38.98
C ARG A 203 -21.97 -34.80 39.85
N LYS A 204 -20.93 -35.47 40.36
CA LYS A 204 -21.08 -36.60 41.31
C LYS A 204 -21.69 -36.13 42.63
N VAL A 205 -21.16 -35.06 43.22
CA VAL A 205 -21.70 -34.45 44.45
C VAL A 205 -23.16 -34.00 44.29
N PHE A 206 -23.52 -33.46 43.12
CA PHE A 206 -24.91 -33.08 42.84
C PHE A 206 -25.83 -34.26 42.48
N GLN A 207 -25.30 -35.37 41.96
CA GLN A 207 -26.08 -36.57 41.64
C GLN A 207 -26.35 -37.48 42.85
N GLU A 208 -25.46 -37.50 43.85
CA GLU A 208 -25.73 -38.21 45.13
C GLU A 208 -26.87 -37.56 45.92
N ASN A 209 -27.15 -36.27 45.70
CA ASN A 209 -28.23 -35.52 46.35
C ASN A 209 -29.60 -35.71 45.67
N GLY A 210 -29.95 -36.96 45.32
CA GLY A 210 -31.32 -37.33 44.92
C GLY A 210 -32.35 -37.05 46.01
N SER A 211 -31.93 -37.10 47.28
CA SER A 211 -32.63 -36.51 48.42
C SER A 211 -32.04 -35.12 48.72
N GLY A 212 -32.77 -34.07 48.35
CA GLY A 212 -32.23 -32.70 48.30
C GLY A 212 -31.67 -32.19 49.63
N ALA A 213 -30.46 -31.61 49.56
CA ALA A 213 -29.68 -30.84 50.57
C ALA A 213 -29.48 -31.45 51.98
N LEU A 214 -30.54 -31.96 52.60
CA LEU A 214 -30.59 -32.51 53.96
C LEU A 214 -30.71 -34.05 53.96
N GLN A 215 -30.62 -34.69 52.79
CA GLN A 215 -30.82 -36.12 52.57
C GLN A 215 -32.10 -36.72 53.19
N LEU A 216 -33.17 -35.91 53.28
CA LEU A 216 -34.41 -36.34 53.92
C LEU A 216 -35.18 -37.34 53.05
N PRO A 217 -35.82 -38.37 53.66
CA PRO A 217 -36.79 -39.20 52.96
C PRO A 217 -37.91 -38.34 52.38
N GLU A 218 -38.33 -38.62 51.14
CA GLU A 218 -39.51 -37.96 50.58
C GLU A 218 -40.73 -38.21 51.47
N LEU A 219 -41.33 -37.12 51.97
CA LEU A 219 -42.53 -37.23 52.79
C LEU A 219 -43.65 -37.88 51.98
N PRO A 220 -44.34 -38.92 52.50
CA PRO A 220 -45.36 -39.63 51.75
C PRO A 220 -46.47 -38.66 51.33
N LYS A 221 -46.91 -38.76 50.07
CA LYS A 221 -47.90 -37.85 49.46
C LYS A 221 -49.19 -37.70 50.30
N CYS A 222 -49.53 -38.74 51.07
CA CYS A 222 -50.59 -38.75 52.08
C CYS A 222 -50.52 -37.57 53.07
N SER A 223 -49.33 -37.11 53.45
CA SER A 223 -49.11 -35.98 54.37
C SER A 223 -49.56 -34.64 53.76
N PHE A 224 -49.46 -34.49 52.43
CA PHE A 224 -49.90 -33.31 51.69
C PHE A 224 -51.36 -33.41 51.22
N GLN A 225 -51.98 -34.58 51.36
CA GLN A 225 -53.34 -34.89 50.92
C GLN A 225 -54.29 -35.22 52.07
N ALA A 226 -53.79 -35.16 53.31
CA ALA A 226 -54.62 -35.21 54.51
C ALA A 226 -55.60 -34.02 54.48
N PRO A 227 -56.92 -34.24 54.61
CA PRO A 227 -57.87 -33.14 54.72
C PRO A 227 -57.47 -32.24 55.88
N THR A 228 -57.39 -30.94 55.64
CA THR A 228 -57.10 -29.98 56.71
C THR A 228 -58.14 -30.15 57.81
N LEU A 229 -57.75 -30.07 59.10
CA LEU A 229 -58.66 -30.20 60.26
C LEU A 229 -59.97 -29.38 60.08
N GLN A 230 -59.85 -28.22 59.44
CA GLN A 230 -60.94 -27.34 59.04
C GLN A 230 -61.99 -28.05 58.15
N GLU A 231 -61.58 -28.77 57.10
CA GLU A 231 -62.47 -29.53 56.23
C GLU A 231 -63.13 -30.71 56.94
N GLU A 232 -62.44 -31.30 57.91
CA GLU A 232 -62.95 -32.43 58.70
C GLU A 232 -64.00 -31.96 59.73
N ILE A 233 -63.77 -30.81 60.37
CA ILE A 233 -64.74 -30.12 61.24
C ILE A 233 -66.03 -29.77 60.46
N LEU A 234 -65.93 -29.40 59.17
CA LEU A 234 -67.10 -29.16 58.31
C LEU A 234 -67.91 -30.43 57.99
N LYS A 235 -67.32 -31.63 58.10
CA LYS A 235 -68.00 -32.92 57.88
C LYS A 235 -68.76 -33.42 59.13
N VAL A 236 -68.61 -32.78 60.29
CA VAL A 236 -69.25 -33.17 61.55
C VAL A 236 -70.74 -32.77 61.58
N LYS A 237 -71.64 -33.73 61.84
CA LYS A 237 -73.10 -33.52 61.85
C LYS A 237 -73.61 -32.40 62.77
N ASN A 238 -72.88 -32.06 63.83
CA ASN A 238 -73.22 -30.97 64.77
C ASN A 238 -72.26 -29.77 64.67
N GLN A 239 -71.90 -29.37 63.44
CA GLN A 239 -71.02 -28.24 63.14
C GLN A 239 -71.34 -26.97 63.94
N LYS A 240 -72.63 -26.58 64.05
CA LYS A 240 -73.06 -25.35 64.73
C LYS A 240 -72.96 -25.41 66.26
N GLY A 241 -73.06 -26.59 66.87
CA GLY A 241 -72.80 -26.79 68.29
C GLY A 241 -71.31 -26.68 68.57
N LEU A 242 -70.51 -27.50 67.86
CA LEU A 242 -69.06 -27.54 68.01
C LEU A 242 -68.40 -26.15 67.83
N LEU A 243 -68.82 -25.36 66.85
CA LEU A 243 -68.31 -23.99 66.66
C LEU A 243 -68.65 -23.04 67.81
N LYS A 244 -69.81 -23.20 68.48
CA LYS A 244 -70.16 -22.41 69.66
C LYS A 244 -69.30 -22.82 70.86
N ASP A 245 -69.11 -24.11 71.06
CA ASP A 245 -68.33 -24.65 72.18
C ASP A 245 -66.84 -24.30 72.01
N MET A 246 -66.29 -24.42 70.79
CA MET A 246 -64.94 -23.96 70.46
C MET A 246 -64.77 -22.45 70.71
N ASN A 247 -65.74 -21.61 70.31
CA ASN A 247 -65.68 -20.18 70.59
C ASN A 247 -65.80 -19.89 72.10
N ALA A 248 -66.64 -20.61 72.85
CA ALA A 248 -66.72 -20.48 74.30
C ALA A 248 -65.40 -20.85 75.00
N ILE A 249 -64.74 -21.93 74.54
CA ILE A 249 -63.41 -22.34 75.01
C ILE A 249 -62.35 -21.29 74.63
N GLN A 250 -62.40 -20.75 73.41
CA GLN A 250 -61.49 -19.70 72.94
C GLN A 250 -61.64 -18.39 73.73
N GLN A 251 -62.87 -18.06 74.15
CA GLN A 251 -63.14 -16.89 74.97
C GLN A 251 -62.89 -17.12 76.47
N SER A 252 -62.66 -18.36 76.90
CA SER A 252 -62.41 -18.70 78.30
C SER A 252 -61.13 -18.03 78.84
N ALA A 253 -61.15 -17.67 80.13
CA ALA A 253 -59.99 -17.08 80.80
C ALA A 253 -58.77 -18.01 80.78
N ASN A 254 -58.98 -19.33 80.90
CA ASN A 254 -57.91 -20.32 80.94
C ASN A 254 -57.13 -20.36 79.62
N LEU A 255 -57.79 -20.35 78.46
CA LEU A 255 -57.10 -20.36 77.18
C LEU A 255 -56.37 -19.04 76.90
N LYS A 256 -56.94 -17.90 77.31
CA LYS A 256 -56.29 -16.58 77.20
C LYS A 256 -55.04 -16.48 78.09
N ASN A 257 -55.10 -17.05 79.30
CA ASN A 257 -53.94 -17.14 80.19
C ASN A 257 -52.85 -18.07 79.62
N LEU A 258 -53.23 -19.17 78.95
CA LEU A 258 -52.29 -20.04 78.26
C LEU A 258 -51.64 -19.35 77.06
N LEU A 259 -52.43 -18.65 76.23
CA LEU A 259 -51.93 -17.94 75.05
C LEU A 259 -50.93 -16.85 75.44
N THR A 260 -51.28 -16.00 76.42
CA THR A 260 -50.39 -14.95 76.93
C THR A 260 -49.15 -15.49 77.65
N LEU A 261 -49.19 -16.72 78.18
CA LEU A 261 -47.99 -17.41 78.67
C LEU A 261 -47.10 -17.84 77.50
N ILE A 262 -47.68 -18.43 76.44
CA ILE A 262 -46.95 -18.87 75.24
C ILE A 262 -46.29 -17.67 74.54
N GLU A 263 -47.03 -16.57 74.33
CA GLU A 263 -46.51 -15.32 73.77
C GLU A 263 -45.30 -14.81 74.58
N LYS A 264 -45.43 -14.72 75.92
CA LYS A 264 -44.33 -14.32 76.81
C LYS A 264 -43.15 -15.30 76.84
N THR A 265 -43.35 -16.57 76.51
CA THR A 265 -42.23 -17.51 76.34
C THR A 265 -41.54 -17.34 74.99
N TYR A 266 -42.29 -17.06 73.92
CA TYR A 266 -41.70 -16.76 72.60
C TYR A 266 -40.91 -15.44 72.62
N GLU A 267 -41.46 -14.36 73.19
CA GLU A 267 -40.74 -13.10 73.38
C GLU A 267 -39.41 -13.29 74.13
N LYS A 268 -39.33 -14.25 75.06
CA LYS A 268 -38.10 -14.57 75.80
C LYS A 268 -37.12 -15.47 75.05
N VAL A 269 -37.60 -16.23 74.06
CA VAL A 269 -36.77 -17.12 73.24
C VAL A 269 -36.16 -16.33 72.07
N ASP A 270 -36.88 -15.40 71.47
CA ASP A 270 -36.36 -14.51 70.41
C ASP A 270 -35.42 -13.40 70.94
N LEU A 271 -35.23 -13.31 72.26
CA LEU A 271 -34.27 -12.42 72.94
C LEU A 271 -32.97 -13.13 73.39
N LEU A 272 -32.76 -14.39 72.97
CA LEU A 272 -31.55 -15.19 73.20
C LEU A 272 -30.70 -15.36 71.93
#